data_AF-A0A6N6KPU6-F1
#
_entry.id   AF-A0A6N6KPU6-F1
#
_cell.length_a   1.000
_cell.length_b   1.000
_cell.length_c   1.000
_cell.angle_alpha   90.00
_cell.angle_beta   90.00
_cell.angle_gamma   90.00
#
_symmetry.space_group_name_H-M   'P 1'
#
loop_
_entity.id
_entity.type
_entity.pdbx_description
1 polymer ?
#
loop_
_entity_poly.entity_id
_entity_poly.type
_entity_poly.pdbx_seq_one_letter_code
_entity_poly.pdbx_strand_id
1 'polypeptide(L)'
;MEKRYSYFLIFLPISLVLSCSKPAPPPPIQPVPSERQLAWQEMEFYAFVHFNMNTFTNMEWGLGAETPESFNPTELDCKQWARVCKENGLKGIILTAKHHDGFCLWP
;
A
#
# COMPACT_ATOMS: atom_id res chain seq x y z
N MET A 1 -16.65 22.65 -63.41
CA MET A 1 -15.73 23.11 -62.33
C MET A 1 -16.22 22.71 -60.94
N GLU A 2 -17.53 22.58 -60.69
CA GLU A 2 -18.07 22.31 -59.34
C GLU A 2 -17.75 20.93 -58.73
N LYS A 3 -17.68 19.87 -59.54
CA LYS A 3 -17.36 18.52 -59.02
C LYS A 3 -15.97 18.42 -58.37
N ARG A 4 -15.00 19.25 -58.76
CA ARG A 4 -13.63 19.24 -58.19
C ARG A 4 -13.57 19.79 -56.76
N TYR A 5 -14.44 20.75 -56.41
CA TYR A 5 -14.53 21.30 -55.05
C TYR A 5 -15.23 20.32 -54.08
N SER A 6 -16.18 19.52 -54.59
CA SER A 6 -16.90 18.52 -53.80
C SER A 6 -16.00 17.37 -53.32
N TYR A 7 -15.02 16.93 -54.12
CA TYR A 7 -14.03 15.95 -53.66
C TYR A 7 -13.09 16.57 -52.61
N PHE A 8 -12.67 17.83 -52.79
CA PHE A 8 -11.81 18.53 -51.82
C PHE A 8 -12.45 18.66 -50.43
N LEU A 9 -13.76 18.92 -50.35
CA LEU A 9 -14.51 19.01 -49.09
C LEU A 9 -14.68 17.67 -48.36
N ILE A 10 -14.60 16.54 -49.08
CA ILE A 10 -14.70 15.19 -48.50
C ILE A 10 -13.32 14.63 -48.12
N PHE A 11 -12.29 14.88 -48.92
CA PHE A 11 -10.95 14.32 -48.69
C PHE A 11 -10.16 15.03 -47.58
N LEU A 12 -10.37 16.35 -47.36
CA LEU A 12 -9.67 17.13 -46.34
C LEU A 12 -9.97 16.71 -44.88
N PRO A 13 -11.23 16.43 -44.47
CA PRO A 13 -11.50 15.92 -43.12
C PRO A 13 -10.97 14.49 -42.91
N ILE A 14 -10.94 13.65 -43.95
CA ILE A 14 -10.42 12.28 -43.86
C ILE A 14 -8.90 12.26 -43.58
N SER A 15 -8.12 13.16 -44.20
CA SER A 15 -6.68 13.26 -43.92
C SER A 15 -6.36 13.78 -42.52
N LEU A 16 -7.21 14.65 -41.96
CA LEU A 16 -7.05 15.17 -40.60
C LEU A 16 -7.29 14.09 -39.54
N VAL A 17 -8.25 13.18 -39.77
CA VAL A 17 -8.51 12.04 -38.85
C VAL A 17 -7.38 11.01 -38.88
N LEU A 18 -6.74 10.82 -40.04
CA LEU A 18 -5.59 9.90 -40.20
C LEU A 18 -4.26 10.48 -39.68
N SER A 19 -4.16 11.80 -39.51
CA SER A 19 -2.93 12.48 -39.03
C SER A 19 -2.74 12.40 -37.51
N CYS A 20 -3.74 11.97 -36.75
CA CYS A 20 -3.65 11.78 -35.31
C CYS A 20 -3.29 10.32 -34.92
N SER A 21 -2.18 9.81 -35.44
CA SER A 21 -1.56 8.60 -34.87
C SER A 21 -0.67 9.02 -33.70
N LYS A 22 -1.17 8.87 -32.45
CA LYS A 22 -0.29 8.96 -31.28
C LYS A 22 0.71 7.80 -31.36
N PRO A 23 2.03 8.06 -31.40
CA PRO A 23 3.00 6.98 -31.39
C PRO A 23 2.85 6.17 -30.10
N ALA A 24 3.07 4.85 -30.19
CA ALA A 24 3.09 4.01 -29.00
C ALA A 24 4.15 4.53 -28.01
N PRO A 25 3.86 4.54 -26.70
CA PRO A 25 4.86 4.92 -25.71
C PRO A 25 6.08 3.99 -25.78
N PRO A 26 7.28 4.47 -25.42
CA PRO A 26 8.45 3.62 -25.34
C PRO A 26 8.23 2.49 -24.32
N PRO A 27 8.90 1.34 -24.49
CA PRO A 27 8.83 0.28 -23.49
C PRO A 27 9.35 0.80 -22.14
N PRO A 28 8.79 0.29 -21.02
CA PRO A 28 9.22 0.71 -19.69
C PRO A 28 10.69 0.35 -19.43
N ILE A 29 11.40 1.25 -18.74
CA ILE A 29 12.77 1.00 -18.27
C ILE A 29 12.68 0.13 -17.02
N GLN A 30 13.42 -0.98 -17.01
CA GLN A 30 13.41 -1.92 -15.90
C GLN A 30 14.39 -1.49 -14.79
N PRO A 31 14.10 -1.83 -13.51
CA PRO A 31 12.95 -2.62 -13.05
C PRO A 31 11.68 -1.76 -12.86
N VAL A 32 10.51 -2.35 -13.16
CA VAL A 32 9.20 -1.81 -12.74
C VAL A 32 8.66 -2.56 -11.52
N PRO A 33 7.84 -1.94 -10.66
CA PRO A 33 7.24 -2.63 -9.52
C PRO A 33 6.29 -3.74 -9.99
N SER A 34 6.33 -4.87 -9.29
CA SER A 34 5.30 -5.91 -9.39
C SER A 34 3.94 -5.38 -8.91
N GLU A 35 2.84 -6.04 -9.30
CA GLU A 35 1.49 -5.66 -8.86
C GLU A 35 1.36 -5.55 -7.34
N ARG A 36 2.00 -6.46 -6.59
CA ARG A 36 2.02 -6.40 -5.11
C ARG A 36 2.75 -5.17 -4.56
N GLN A 37 3.80 -4.71 -5.23
CA GLN A 37 4.57 -3.53 -4.82
C GLN A 37 3.78 -2.26 -5.13
N LEU A 38 3.08 -2.22 -6.26
CA LEU A 38 2.16 -1.13 -6.58
C LEU A 38 1.02 -1.06 -5.57
N ALA A 39 0.36 -2.18 -5.28
CA ALA A 39 -0.71 -2.24 -4.29
C ALA A 39 -0.23 -1.81 -2.89
N TRP A 40 0.98 -2.20 -2.48
CA TRP A 40 1.58 -1.73 -1.23
C TRP A 40 1.91 -0.23 -1.27
N GLN A 41 2.46 0.27 -2.37
CA GLN A 41 2.79 1.68 -2.54
C GLN A 41 1.53 2.56 -2.48
N GLU A 42 0.42 2.10 -3.06
CA GLU A 42 -0.90 2.75 -3.03
C GLU A 42 -1.55 2.75 -1.63
N MET A 43 -1.04 1.97 -0.67
CA MET A 43 -1.50 2.08 0.72
C MET A 43 -1.09 3.42 1.34
N GLU A 44 0.05 3.99 0.93
CA GLU A 44 0.64 5.26 1.36
C GLU A 44 0.96 5.39 2.87
N PHE A 45 -0.02 5.15 3.73
CA PHE A 45 0.04 5.34 5.17
C PHE A 45 -0.64 4.20 5.94
N TYR A 46 0.11 3.54 6.82
CA TYR A 46 -0.34 2.42 7.65
C TYR A 46 0.46 2.34 8.96
N ALA A 47 -0.05 1.60 9.95
CA ALA A 47 0.47 1.60 11.31
C ALA A 47 1.46 0.46 11.56
N PHE A 48 2.37 0.70 12.51
CA PHE A 48 3.15 -0.34 13.16
C PHE A 48 2.83 -0.33 14.66
N VAL A 49 2.27 -1.41 15.18
CA VAL A 49 1.98 -1.60 16.60
C VAL A 49 3.07 -2.47 17.21
N HIS A 50 3.91 -1.86 18.05
CA HIS A 50 4.84 -2.57 18.93
C HIS A 50 4.12 -2.88 20.25
N PHE A 51 3.79 -4.15 20.44
CA PHE A 51 3.14 -4.65 21.65
C PHE A 51 3.66 -6.06 21.92
N ASN A 52 4.30 -6.26 23.07
CA ASN A 52 4.83 -7.56 23.50
C ASN A 52 5.08 -7.52 25.04
N MET A 53 5.79 -8.49 25.59
CA MET A 53 6.30 -8.55 26.96
C MET A 53 7.04 -7.26 27.36
N ASN A 54 7.80 -6.70 26.43
CA ASN A 54 8.52 -5.44 26.53
C ASN A 54 7.65 -4.25 27.00
N THR A 55 6.36 -4.26 26.67
CA THR A 55 5.39 -3.28 27.17
C THR A 55 5.27 -3.31 28.70
N PHE A 56 5.41 -4.49 29.31
CA PHE A 56 5.25 -4.72 30.75
C PHE A 56 6.57 -4.68 31.52
N THR A 57 7.69 -4.89 30.83
CA THR A 57 9.03 -4.82 31.43
C THR A 57 9.69 -3.44 31.27
N ASN A 58 9.06 -2.52 30.53
CA ASN A 58 9.59 -1.19 30.22
C ASN A 58 10.97 -1.27 29.54
N MET A 59 11.08 -2.15 28.55
CA MET A 59 12.31 -2.38 27.77
C MET A 59 12.00 -2.26 26.28
N GLU A 60 12.91 -1.64 25.52
CA GLU A 60 12.79 -1.65 24.06
C GLU A 60 13.08 -3.04 23.50
N TRP A 61 14.16 -3.67 23.96
CA TRP A 61 14.61 -5.01 23.57
C TRP A 61 14.69 -5.90 24.81
N GLY A 62 13.85 -6.93 24.87
CA GLY A 62 13.83 -7.87 25.98
C GLY A 62 14.98 -8.87 25.89
N LEU A 63 15.23 -9.57 26.99
CA LEU A 63 16.32 -10.53 27.13
C LEU A 63 15.91 -11.95 26.74
N GLY A 64 14.61 -12.21 26.56
CA GLY A 64 14.07 -13.55 26.34
C GLY A 64 14.04 -14.41 27.61
N ALA A 65 14.24 -13.79 28.78
CA ALA A 65 14.20 -14.42 30.10
C ALA A 65 13.00 -13.94 30.94
N GLU A 66 12.13 -13.14 30.34
CA GLU A 66 10.90 -12.63 30.95
C GLU A 66 9.93 -13.79 31.22
N THR A 67 9.22 -13.70 32.35
CA THR A 67 8.20 -14.67 32.74
C THR A 67 6.92 -14.42 31.95
N PRO A 68 6.37 -15.41 31.21
CA PRO A 68 5.13 -15.27 30.46
C PRO A 68 3.95 -14.68 31.25
N GLU A 69 3.90 -14.93 32.56
CA GLU A 69 2.87 -14.42 33.48
C GLU A 69 2.85 -12.90 33.59
N SER A 70 3.98 -12.23 33.27
CA SER A 70 4.08 -10.77 33.26
C SER A 70 3.33 -10.14 32.08
N PHE A 71 3.04 -10.91 31.02
CA PHE A 71 2.20 -10.46 29.92
C PHE A 71 0.73 -10.60 30.30
N ASN A 72 0.19 -9.55 30.92
CA ASN A 72 -1.17 -9.55 31.45
C ASN A 72 -1.89 -8.21 31.17
N PRO A 73 -2.26 -7.92 29.90
CA PRO A 73 -3.02 -6.72 29.60
C PRO A 73 -4.42 -6.79 30.23
N THR A 74 -4.79 -5.80 31.04
CA THR A 74 -6.04 -5.81 31.82
C THR A 74 -7.29 -5.45 31.01
N GLU A 75 -7.13 -4.66 29.94
CA GLU A 75 -8.24 -4.11 29.14
C GLU A 75 -7.92 -4.14 27.63
N LEU A 76 -7.34 -5.24 27.15
CA LEU A 76 -6.96 -5.38 25.74
C LEU A 76 -8.18 -5.30 24.82
N ASP A 77 -8.24 -4.28 23.97
CA ASP A 77 -9.22 -4.15 22.89
C ASP A 77 -8.54 -3.86 21.54
N CYS A 78 -8.21 -4.91 20.79
CA CYS A 78 -7.64 -4.76 19.45
C CYS A 78 -8.60 -4.11 18.44
N LYS A 79 -9.92 -4.11 18.70
CA LYS A 79 -10.88 -3.35 17.86
C LYS A 79 -10.73 -1.86 18.08
N GLN A 80 -10.37 -1.42 19.29
CA GLN A 80 -10.05 -0.02 19.55
C GLN A 80 -8.84 0.42 18.72
N TRP A 81 -7.79 -0.39 18.62
CA TRP A 81 -6.62 -0.10 17.77
C TRP A 81 -7.01 0.04 16.29
N ALA A 82 -7.75 -0.94 15.77
CA ALA A 82 -8.20 -0.94 14.38
C ALA A 82 -9.11 0.24 14.05
N ARG A 83 -10.03 0.59 14.97
CA ARG A 83 -10.93 1.74 14.84
C ARG A 83 -10.14 3.05 14.76
N VAL A 84 -9.22 3.30 15.70
CA VAL A 84 -8.42 4.52 15.73
C VAL A 84 -7.57 4.65 14.46
N CYS A 85 -6.92 3.56 14.02
CA CYS A 85 -6.14 3.58 12.78
C CYS A 85 -7.02 3.92 11.57
N LYS A 86 -8.18 3.27 11.45
CA LYS A 86 -9.12 3.49 10.35
C LYS A 86 -9.67 4.92 10.34
N GLU A 87 -10.03 5.47 11.49
CA GLU A 87 -10.53 6.84 11.64
C GLU A 87 -9.49 7.90 11.24
N ASN A 88 -8.20 7.58 11.36
CA ASN A 88 -7.09 8.46 10.98
C ASN A 88 -6.54 8.18 9.56
N GLY A 89 -7.25 7.39 8.75
CA GLY A 89 -6.92 7.17 7.33
C GLY A 89 -5.86 6.10 7.06
N LEU A 90 -5.40 5.36 8.08
CA LEU A 90 -4.40 4.31 7.91
C LEU A 90 -5.03 3.10 7.20
N LYS A 91 -4.33 2.57 6.20
CA LYS A 91 -4.82 1.48 5.33
C LYS A 91 -4.51 0.07 5.84
N GLY A 92 -3.73 -0.04 6.92
CA GLY A 92 -3.35 -1.33 7.51
C GLY A 92 -2.65 -1.18 8.86
N ILE A 93 -2.41 -2.31 9.52
CA ILE A 93 -1.64 -2.43 10.76
C ILE A 93 -0.67 -3.60 10.61
N ILE A 94 0.60 -3.37 10.93
CA ILE A 94 1.61 -4.40 11.13
C ILE A 94 1.79 -4.58 12.64
N LEU A 95 1.65 -5.81 13.13
CA LEU A 95 1.81 -6.16 14.54
C LEU A 95 3.12 -6.92 14.75
N THR A 96 3.85 -6.61 15.81
CA THR A 96 4.96 -7.43 16.31
C THR A 96 4.45 -8.74 16.93
N ALA A 97 3.91 -9.63 16.09
CA ALA A 97 3.36 -10.93 16.53
C ALA A 97 4.37 -11.70 17.39
N LYS A 98 5.66 -11.57 17.07
CA LYS A 98 6.81 -11.93 17.91
C LYS A 98 7.87 -10.85 17.73
N HIS A 99 8.54 -10.44 18.80
CA HIS A 99 9.66 -9.50 18.75
C HIS A 99 11.00 -10.21 19.04
N HIS A 100 12.08 -9.48 19.31
CA HIS A 100 13.43 -10.05 19.46
C HIS A 100 13.58 -10.96 20.70
N ASP A 101 12.82 -10.68 21.75
CA ASP A 101 12.77 -11.45 23.01
C ASP A 101 12.14 -12.84 22.82
N GLY A 102 11.38 -13.05 21.75
CA GLY A 102 10.89 -14.37 21.35
C GLY A 102 9.51 -14.74 21.89
N PHE A 103 8.86 -13.91 22.71
CA PHE A 103 7.49 -14.15 23.15
C PHE A 103 6.49 -13.96 22.00
N CYS A 104 5.70 -15.00 21.71
CA CYS A 104 4.70 -15.03 20.65
C CYS A 104 3.32 -14.58 21.18
N LEU A 105 2.63 -13.74 20.42
CA LEU A 105 1.27 -13.25 20.74
C LEU A 105 0.15 -14.22 20.32
N TRP A 106 0.48 -15.43 19.86
CA TRP A 106 -0.48 -16.42 19.38
C TRP A 106 -0.15 -17.82 19.93
N PRO A 107 -1.15 -18.70 20.07
CA PRO A 107 -0.95 -20.13 20.20
C PRO A 107 -0.77 -20.82 18.84
#